data_AF-A0A1G9AFX6-F1
#
_entry.id   AF-A0A1G9AFX6-F1
#
_cell.length_a   1.000
_cell.length_b   1.000
_cell.length_c   1.000
_cell.angle_alpha   90.00
_cell.angle_beta   90.00
_cell.angle_gamma   90.00
#
_symmetry.space_group_name_H-M   'P 1'
#
loop_
_entity.id
_entity.type
_entity.pdbx_description
1 polymer ?
#
loop_
_entity_poly.entity_id
_entity_poly.type
_entity_poly.pdbx_seq_one_letter_code
_entity_poly.pdbx_strand_id
1 'polypeptide(L)'
;MVKVESQQSPLFYFDQILTLNGVEERKDRFQKEFEERANDESGHETHGFKDIDKDEEGRIVSYYCFPLASYTDEWFYYSFKNQLEEETKEATSYAITQLDAEIYKASPEIQDNIVKHYHTTIRSYLEEPNATELYQYPFVKEGLQQVLNYVEKKVTSTHVDESNSQSSAKSIQSVDDSITTGFKYTHLNDFHYSDCLKNFYNALKHRKFISEETTSAQFKRILSGKPVEEPVIWAKANKELAYLIQQLKDKALIQGDQGDTKLTNHWKIAVRCFYDKHKRPLDTGQLQRPGGKCSDTQRKQLDEIISLLAIP
;
A
#
# COMPACT_ATOMS: atom_id res chain seq x y z
N MET A 1 3.79 -14.86 -38.05
CA MET A 1 2.69 -15.26 -37.15
C MET A 1 2.74 -14.35 -35.94
N VAL A 2 1.63 -13.70 -35.57
CA VAL A 2 1.53 -13.04 -34.26
C VAL A 2 1.33 -14.13 -33.21
N LYS A 3 2.06 -14.09 -32.10
CA LYS A 3 1.71 -14.91 -30.93
C LYS A 3 0.41 -14.35 -30.37
N VAL A 4 -0.68 -15.12 -30.43
CA VAL A 4 -1.84 -14.86 -29.58
C VAL A 4 -1.42 -15.28 -28.18
N GLU A 5 -1.03 -14.32 -27.36
CA GLU A 5 -0.87 -14.53 -25.93
C GLU A 5 -2.26 -14.88 -25.39
N SER A 6 -2.38 -16.05 -24.78
CA SER A 6 -3.64 -16.50 -24.19
C SER A 6 -3.99 -15.55 -23.03
N GLN A 7 -5.00 -14.72 -23.20
CA GLN A 7 -5.50 -13.88 -22.12
C GLN A 7 -5.85 -14.77 -20.92
N GLN A 8 -5.16 -14.56 -19.81
CA GLN A 8 -5.47 -15.24 -18.56
C GLN A 8 -6.82 -14.75 -18.02
N SER A 9 -7.53 -15.63 -17.32
CA SER A 9 -8.76 -15.30 -16.60
C SER A 9 -8.53 -14.03 -15.75
N PRO A 10 -9.46 -13.05 -15.74
CA PRO A 10 -9.42 -11.95 -14.78
C PRO A 10 -9.34 -12.43 -13.33
N LEU A 11 -9.86 -13.63 -13.04
CA LEU A 11 -9.83 -14.26 -11.73
C LEU A 11 -8.63 -15.22 -11.53
N PHE A 12 -7.73 -15.40 -12.49
CA PHE A 12 -6.69 -16.45 -12.52
C PHE A 12 -5.90 -16.66 -11.22
N TYR A 13 -5.57 -15.59 -10.49
CA TYR A 13 -4.91 -15.70 -9.19
C TYR A 13 -5.84 -16.33 -8.11
N PHE A 14 -7.09 -15.89 -8.06
CA PHE A 14 -8.11 -16.52 -7.20
C PHE A 14 -8.37 -17.96 -7.66
N ASP A 15 -8.48 -18.20 -8.97
CA ASP A 15 -8.66 -19.53 -9.55
C ASP A 15 -7.55 -20.50 -9.10
N GLN A 16 -6.31 -20.02 -8.88
CA GLN A 16 -5.21 -20.79 -8.28
C GLN A 16 -5.35 -20.97 -6.76
N ILE A 17 -5.46 -19.86 -6.02
CA ILE A 17 -5.43 -19.84 -4.54
C ILE A 17 -6.65 -20.53 -3.92
N LEU A 18 -7.79 -20.55 -4.61
CA LEU A 18 -9.03 -21.18 -4.17
C LEU A 18 -9.10 -22.69 -4.48
N THR A 19 -8.12 -23.27 -5.17
CA THR A 19 -8.07 -24.73 -5.33
C THR A 19 -7.86 -25.43 -3.98
N LEU A 20 -8.21 -26.72 -3.90
CA LEU A 20 -8.15 -27.52 -2.67
C LEU A 20 -6.81 -27.48 -1.93
N ASN A 21 -5.70 -27.23 -2.64
CA ASN A 21 -4.35 -27.09 -2.08
C ASN A 21 -3.73 -25.70 -2.34
N GLY A 22 -4.45 -24.75 -2.95
CA GLY A 22 -3.87 -23.56 -3.60
C GLY A 22 -3.06 -22.65 -2.67
N VAL A 23 -3.53 -22.48 -1.44
CA VAL A 23 -2.83 -21.75 -0.38
C VAL A 23 -1.53 -22.46 0.03
N GLU A 24 -1.59 -23.78 0.23
CA GLU A 24 -0.44 -24.59 0.64
C GLU A 24 0.59 -24.71 -0.49
N GLU A 25 0.18 -24.89 -1.76
CA GLU A 25 1.09 -24.82 -2.91
C GLU A 25 1.75 -23.44 -3.06
N ARG A 26 1.05 -22.34 -2.71
CA ARG A 26 1.65 -21.00 -2.69
C ARG A 26 2.62 -20.84 -1.52
N LYS A 27 2.35 -21.48 -0.38
CA LYS A 27 3.18 -21.49 0.84
C LYS A 27 4.45 -22.31 0.66
N ASP A 28 4.38 -23.49 0.03
CA ASP A 28 5.53 -24.29 -0.39
C ASP A 28 6.43 -23.50 -1.36
N ARG A 29 5.83 -22.82 -2.35
CA ARG A 29 6.57 -21.91 -3.23
C ARG A 29 7.20 -20.76 -2.46
N PHE A 30 6.48 -20.13 -1.52
CA PHE A 30 7.02 -19.04 -0.71
C PHE A 30 8.17 -19.51 0.19
N GLN A 31 8.08 -20.70 0.79
CA GLN A 31 9.18 -21.31 1.55
C GLN A 31 10.41 -21.51 0.65
N LYS A 32 10.24 -22.09 -0.54
CA LYS A 32 11.34 -22.28 -1.48
C LYS A 32 11.93 -20.94 -1.97
N GLU A 33 11.08 -19.97 -2.32
CA GLU A 33 11.47 -18.60 -2.68
C GLU A 33 12.21 -17.89 -1.53
N PHE A 34 11.93 -18.25 -0.27
CA PHE A 34 12.60 -17.71 0.92
C PHE A 34 13.93 -18.41 1.20
N GLU A 35 13.97 -19.74 1.14
CA GLU A 35 15.20 -20.55 1.26
C GLU A 35 16.22 -20.18 0.18
N GLU A 36 15.80 -19.97 -1.07
CA GLU A 36 16.69 -19.56 -2.17
C GLU A 36 17.30 -18.17 -1.89
N ARG A 37 16.50 -17.18 -1.48
CA ARG A 37 17.01 -15.85 -1.10
C ARG A 37 17.97 -15.89 0.09
N ALA A 38 17.64 -16.68 1.12
CA ALA A 38 18.49 -16.82 2.29
C ALA A 38 19.89 -17.35 1.92
N ASN A 39 19.96 -18.35 1.04
CA ASN A 39 21.22 -18.91 0.55
C ASN A 39 22.00 -17.94 -0.37
N ASP A 40 21.33 -17.19 -1.24
CA ASP A 40 21.97 -16.21 -2.13
C ASP A 40 22.56 -15.00 -1.38
N GLU A 41 21.95 -14.60 -0.25
CA GLU A 41 22.44 -13.51 0.60
C GLU A 41 23.51 -13.96 1.64
N SER A 42 23.49 -15.23 2.08
CA SER A 42 24.38 -15.76 3.14
C SER A 42 25.55 -16.59 2.58
N GLY A 43 26.60 -15.89 2.13
CA GLY A 43 27.69 -16.49 1.34
C GLY A 43 28.97 -17.06 2.00
N HIS A 44 29.30 -17.13 3.30
CA HIS A 44 28.64 -16.90 4.61
C HIS A 44 27.55 -17.87 5.06
N GLU A 45 27.96 -19.13 5.29
CA GLU A 45 27.29 -20.22 6.04
C GLU A 45 26.23 -19.76 7.08
N THR A 46 25.17 -20.57 7.24
CA THR A 46 23.93 -20.30 8.02
C THR A 46 24.07 -19.97 9.51
N HIS A 47 25.29 -19.84 10.02
CA HIS A 47 25.62 -19.50 11.40
C HIS A 47 26.31 -18.13 11.41
N GLY A 48 25.52 -17.08 11.61
CA GLY A 48 26.00 -15.70 11.66
C GLY A 48 26.81 -15.39 12.92
N PHE A 49 28.07 -15.82 12.97
CA PHE A 49 29.00 -15.48 14.06
C PHE A 49 29.17 -13.96 14.13
N LYS A 50 28.68 -13.35 15.21
CA LYS A 50 28.83 -11.91 15.45
C LYS A 50 29.17 -11.67 16.91
N ASP A 51 30.07 -10.71 17.10
CA ASP A 51 30.81 -10.43 18.32
C ASP A 51 31.80 -11.55 18.72
N ILE A 52 33.03 -11.11 18.96
CA ILE A 52 34.22 -11.94 19.14
C ILE A 52 34.89 -11.47 20.42
N ASP A 53 34.72 -12.19 21.53
CA ASP A 53 35.53 -11.91 22.72
C ASP A 53 36.99 -12.23 22.42
N LYS A 54 37.86 -11.32 22.85
CA LYS A 54 39.31 -11.45 22.73
C LYS A 54 39.98 -11.34 24.08
N ASP A 55 41.03 -12.13 24.28
CA ASP A 55 41.90 -11.96 25.45
C ASP A 55 42.72 -10.66 25.37
N GLU A 56 43.49 -10.40 26.43
CA GLU A 56 44.35 -9.20 26.53
C GLU A 56 45.46 -9.17 25.47
N GLU A 57 45.76 -10.31 24.83
CA GLU A 57 46.69 -10.41 23.69
C GLU A 57 45.97 -10.42 22.31
N GLY A 58 44.65 -10.22 22.28
CA GLY A 58 43.85 -10.08 21.07
C GLY A 58 43.42 -11.40 20.39
N ARG A 59 43.62 -12.55 21.03
CA ARG A 59 43.25 -13.89 20.53
C ARG A 59 41.77 -14.16 20.80
N ILE A 60 41.10 -14.85 19.87
CA ILE A 60 39.68 -15.20 20.01
C ILE A 60 39.52 -16.25 21.11
N VAL A 61 38.70 -15.94 22.13
CA VAL A 61 38.43 -16.85 23.26
C VAL A 61 36.99 -17.36 23.32
N SER A 62 36.04 -16.67 22.69
CA SER A 62 34.66 -17.14 22.54
C SER A 62 34.08 -16.72 21.19
N TYR A 63 33.05 -17.44 20.74
CA TYR A 63 32.21 -17.07 19.60
C TYR A 63 30.77 -16.99 20.08
N TYR A 64 30.10 -15.84 19.94
CA TYR A 64 28.66 -15.80 20.16
C TYR A 64 27.94 -16.28 18.90
N CYS A 65 27.50 -17.55 18.93
CA CYS A 65 26.62 -18.09 17.89
C CYS A 65 25.18 -17.65 18.19
N PHE A 66 24.75 -16.53 17.58
CA PHE A 66 23.31 -16.32 17.40
C PHE A 66 22.81 -17.35 16.38
N PRO A 67 21.80 -18.19 16.71
CA PRO A 67 20.97 -18.75 15.65
C PRO A 67 20.36 -17.55 14.92
N LEU A 68 20.40 -17.57 13.59
CA LEU A 68 20.09 -16.42 12.73
C LEU A 68 18.57 -16.22 12.62
N ALA A 69 17.98 -15.88 13.77
CA ALA A 69 16.73 -16.45 14.28
C ALA A 69 16.75 -18.00 14.36
N SER A 70 16.22 -18.54 15.46
CA SER A 70 15.36 -19.72 15.30
C SER A 70 14.11 -19.21 14.58
N TYR A 71 14.03 -19.42 13.26
CA TYR A 71 12.85 -19.02 12.47
C TYR A 71 11.62 -19.72 13.04
N THR A 72 10.85 -19.00 13.85
CA THR A 72 9.62 -19.53 14.44
C THR A 72 8.55 -19.62 13.36
N ASP A 73 7.66 -20.61 13.49
CA ASP A 73 6.51 -20.76 12.59
C ASP A 73 5.69 -19.48 12.48
N GLU A 74 5.64 -18.68 13.57
CA GLU A 74 5.06 -17.34 13.60
C GLU A 74 5.70 -16.38 12.59
N TRP A 75 7.04 -16.29 12.51
CA TRP A 75 7.72 -15.37 11.59
C TRP A 75 7.46 -15.74 10.13
N PHE A 76 7.53 -17.04 9.82
CA PHE A 76 7.19 -17.55 8.49
C PHE A 76 5.73 -17.26 8.15
N TYR A 77 4.80 -17.55 9.07
CA TYR A 77 3.37 -17.27 8.90
C TYR A 77 3.09 -15.78 8.68
N TYR A 78 3.68 -14.87 9.46
CA TYR A 78 3.51 -13.42 9.26
C TYR A 78 4.05 -12.97 7.91
N SER A 79 5.23 -13.46 7.50
CA SER A 79 5.86 -13.06 6.22
C SER A 79 5.07 -13.58 5.01
N PHE A 80 4.67 -14.87 5.05
CA PHE A 80 3.79 -15.47 4.06
C PHE A 80 2.45 -14.71 3.96
N LYS A 81 1.82 -14.45 5.10
CA LYS A 81 0.54 -13.73 5.19
C LYS A 81 0.61 -12.33 4.60
N ASN A 82 1.67 -11.57 4.90
CA ASN A 82 1.88 -10.23 4.35
C ASN A 82 2.07 -10.26 2.82
N GLN A 83 2.83 -11.22 2.30
CA GLN A 83 3.01 -11.37 0.85
C GLN A 83 1.71 -11.79 0.16
N LEU A 84 0.98 -12.76 0.71
CA LEU A 84 -0.34 -13.17 0.20
C LEU A 84 -1.35 -12.02 0.24
N GLU A 85 -1.26 -11.10 1.22
CA GLU A 85 -2.10 -9.90 1.31
C GLU A 85 -1.80 -8.88 0.20
N GLU A 86 -0.53 -8.66 -0.18
CA GLU A 86 -0.18 -7.78 -1.31
C GLU A 86 -0.45 -8.45 -2.67
N GLU A 87 -0.11 -9.72 -2.87
CA GLU A 87 -0.47 -10.50 -4.07
C GLU A 87 -1.99 -10.46 -4.31
N THR A 88 -2.80 -10.57 -3.25
CA THR A 88 -4.27 -10.45 -3.32
C THR A 88 -4.73 -9.05 -3.76
N LYS A 89 -4.08 -7.96 -3.32
CA LYS A 89 -4.44 -6.59 -3.72
C LYS A 89 -4.08 -6.32 -5.18
N GLU A 90 -2.94 -6.82 -5.63
CA GLU A 90 -2.54 -6.74 -7.04
C GLU A 90 -3.49 -7.55 -7.93
N ALA A 91 -3.82 -8.79 -7.53
CA ALA A 91 -4.81 -9.62 -8.20
C ALA A 91 -6.21 -9.00 -8.26
N THR A 92 -6.68 -8.40 -7.16
CA THR A 92 -7.97 -7.67 -7.12
C THR A 92 -7.98 -6.51 -8.13
N SER A 93 -6.88 -5.76 -8.18
CA SER A 93 -6.72 -4.61 -9.09
C SER A 93 -6.62 -5.04 -10.55
N TYR A 94 -5.91 -6.14 -10.82
CA TYR A 94 -5.82 -6.78 -12.14
C TYR A 94 -7.19 -7.28 -12.60
N ALA A 95 -7.91 -8.02 -11.76
CA ALA A 95 -9.23 -8.56 -12.05
C ALA A 95 -10.21 -7.46 -12.49
N ILE A 96 -10.35 -6.40 -11.69
CA ILE A 96 -11.21 -5.26 -12.00
C ILE A 96 -10.80 -4.59 -13.33
N THR A 97 -9.51 -4.44 -13.58
CA THR A 97 -8.97 -3.83 -14.81
C THR A 97 -9.24 -4.67 -16.05
N GLN A 98 -9.04 -6.00 -15.98
CA GLN A 98 -9.35 -6.90 -17.10
C GLN A 98 -10.86 -6.99 -17.34
N LEU A 99 -11.67 -7.05 -16.28
CA LEU A 99 -13.13 -7.06 -16.39
C LEU A 99 -13.67 -5.78 -17.04
N ASP A 100 -13.16 -4.59 -16.68
CA ASP A 100 -13.52 -3.36 -17.39
C ASP A 100 -13.16 -3.42 -18.88
N ALA A 101 -11.94 -3.89 -19.18
CA ALA A 101 -11.44 -4.00 -20.53
C ALA A 101 -12.13 -5.10 -21.37
N GLU A 102 -12.67 -6.14 -20.76
CA GLU A 102 -13.45 -7.19 -21.41
C GLU A 102 -14.88 -6.71 -21.70
N ILE A 103 -15.56 -6.16 -20.68
CA ILE A 103 -16.90 -5.57 -20.79
C ILE A 103 -16.92 -4.43 -21.82
N TYR A 104 -15.97 -3.50 -21.77
CA TYR A 104 -15.91 -2.35 -22.68
C TYR A 104 -15.70 -2.74 -24.16
N LYS A 105 -15.06 -3.89 -24.43
CA LYS A 105 -14.85 -4.41 -25.80
C LYS A 105 -16.02 -5.25 -26.32
N ALA A 106 -16.89 -5.75 -25.43
CA ALA A 106 -18.02 -6.58 -25.78
C ALA A 106 -19.22 -5.76 -26.29
N SER A 107 -20.06 -6.35 -27.14
CA SER A 107 -21.36 -5.76 -27.49
C SER A 107 -22.32 -5.78 -26.27
N PRO A 108 -23.34 -4.92 -26.19
CA PRO A 108 -24.25 -4.88 -25.03
C PRO A 108 -24.90 -6.23 -24.69
N GLU A 109 -25.25 -7.02 -25.71
CA GLU A 109 -25.77 -8.39 -25.57
C GLU A 109 -24.79 -9.36 -24.91
N ILE A 110 -23.48 -9.16 -25.11
CA ILE A 110 -22.41 -9.98 -24.54
C ILE A 110 -21.97 -9.44 -23.17
N GLN A 111 -22.02 -8.12 -22.94
CA GLN A 111 -21.70 -7.49 -21.65
C GLN A 111 -22.52 -8.06 -20.50
N ASP A 112 -23.83 -8.19 -20.67
CA ASP A 112 -24.73 -8.77 -19.65
C ASP A 112 -24.36 -10.24 -19.32
N ASN A 113 -24.00 -11.03 -20.35
CA ASN A 113 -23.56 -12.42 -20.17
C ASN A 113 -22.20 -12.52 -19.45
N ILE A 114 -21.23 -11.67 -19.80
CA ILE A 114 -19.93 -11.54 -19.12
C ILE A 114 -20.14 -11.21 -17.64
N VAL A 115 -20.92 -10.16 -17.37
CA VAL A 115 -21.20 -9.67 -16.02
C VAL A 115 -21.90 -10.76 -15.18
N LYS A 116 -22.92 -11.44 -15.73
CA LYS A 116 -23.60 -12.56 -15.06
C LYS A 116 -22.71 -13.78 -14.81
N HIS A 117 -21.80 -14.09 -15.73
CA HIS A 117 -20.84 -15.17 -15.55
C HIS A 117 -19.93 -14.89 -14.34
N TYR A 118 -19.18 -13.78 -14.36
CA TYR A 118 -18.26 -13.46 -13.28
C TYR A 118 -18.99 -13.21 -11.94
N HIS A 119 -20.19 -12.64 -11.95
CA HIS A 119 -21.04 -12.51 -10.75
C HIS A 119 -21.33 -13.86 -10.10
N THR A 120 -21.72 -14.85 -10.91
CA THR A 120 -22.01 -16.21 -10.44
C THR A 120 -20.74 -16.90 -9.92
N THR A 121 -19.64 -16.82 -10.67
CA THR A 121 -18.35 -17.44 -10.32
C THR A 121 -17.78 -16.89 -8.99
N ILE A 122 -17.73 -15.56 -8.85
CA ILE A 122 -17.22 -14.93 -7.62
C ILE A 122 -18.16 -15.23 -6.44
N ARG A 123 -19.47 -15.32 -6.65
CA ARG A 123 -20.42 -15.74 -5.61
C ARG A 123 -20.14 -17.17 -5.15
N SER A 124 -19.92 -18.14 -6.06
CA SER A 124 -19.56 -19.50 -5.64
C SER A 124 -18.27 -19.53 -4.79
N TYR A 125 -17.26 -18.74 -5.13
CA TYR A 125 -16.02 -18.63 -4.34
C TYR A 125 -16.24 -18.02 -2.94
N LEU A 126 -17.27 -17.19 -2.75
CA LEU A 126 -17.61 -16.57 -1.46
C LEU A 126 -18.56 -17.44 -0.61
N GLU A 127 -19.28 -18.38 -1.24
CA GLU A 127 -20.27 -19.27 -0.64
C GLU A 127 -19.76 -20.71 -0.42
N GLU A 128 -18.61 -21.09 -0.99
CA GLU A 128 -18.07 -22.45 -0.88
C GLU A 128 -17.74 -22.86 0.58
N PRO A 129 -18.33 -23.95 1.11
CA PRO A 129 -18.12 -24.37 2.50
C PRO A 129 -16.70 -24.91 2.74
N ASN A 130 -16.01 -25.35 1.68
CA ASN A 130 -14.64 -25.86 1.75
C ASN A 130 -13.60 -24.74 1.92
N ALA A 131 -13.99 -23.45 1.77
CA ALA A 131 -13.11 -22.29 1.95
C ALA A 131 -12.70 -22.03 3.43
N THR A 132 -12.70 -23.06 4.27
CA THR A 132 -12.44 -22.97 5.72
C THR A 132 -11.00 -22.55 6.02
N GLU A 133 -10.02 -22.93 5.20
CA GLU A 133 -8.63 -22.48 5.34
C GLU A 133 -8.44 -21.03 4.84
N LEU A 134 -9.18 -20.63 3.81
CA LEU A 134 -9.18 -19.27 3.27
C LEU A 134 -9.75 -18.26 4.28
N TYR A 135 -10.61 -18.67 5.21
CA TYR A 135 -11.05 -17.83 6.33
C TYR A 135 -9.94 -17.46 7.34
N GLN A 136 -8.76 -18.09 7.27
CA GLN A 136 -7.56 -17.62 8.00
C GLN A 136 -6.92 -16.37 7.37
N TYR A 137 -7.27 -16.08 6.11
CA TYR A 137 -6.71 -15.03 5.26
C TYR A 137 -7.83 -14.08 4.78
N PRO A 138 -8.42 -13.27 5.68
CA PRO A 138 -9.65 -12.51 5.40
C PRO A 138 -9.54 -11.56 4.19
N PHE A 139 -8.33 -11.05 3.91
CA PHE A 139 -8.05 -10.23 2.74
C PHE A 139 -8.36 -10.91 1.40
N VAL A 140 -8.26 -12.26 1.28
CA VAL A 140 -8.64 -12.98 0.05
C VAL A 140 -10.14 -12.84 -0.19
N LYS A 141 -10.94 -12.96 0.88
CA LYS A 141 -12.39 -12.72 0.85
C LYS A 141 -12.73 -11.26 0.58
N GLU A 142 -12.01 -10.32 1.17
CA GLU A 142 -12.17 -8.88 0.91
C GLU A 142 -11.81 -8.50 -0.54
N GLY A 143 -10.81 -9.15 -1.13
CA GLY A 143 -10.44 -9.00 -2.54
C GLY A 143 -11.56 -9.48 -3.47
N LEU A 144 -12.01 -10.72 -3.30
CA LEU A 144 -13.16 -11.28 -4.02
C LEU A 144 -14.42 -10.41 -3.87
N GLN A 145 -14.72 -9.92 -2.67
CA GLN A 145 -15.86 -9.04 -2.42
C GLN A 145 -15.73 -7.69 -3.14
N GLN A 146 -14.52 -7.13 -3.27
CA GLN A 146 -14.29 -5.91 -4.07
C GLN A 146 -14.53 -6.16 -5.56
N VAL A 147 -14.11 -7.31 -6.10
CA VAL A 147 -14.41 -7.68 -7.50
C VAL A 147 -15.92 -7.91 -7.68
N LEU A 148 -16.60 -8.57 -6.73
CA LEU A 148 -18.06 -8.77 -6.78
C LEU A 148 -18.82 -7.43 -6.77
N ASN A 149 -18.50 -6.53 -5.83
CA ASN A 149 -19.11 -5.21 -5.73
C ASN A 149 -18.94 -4.39 -7.03
N TYR A 150 -17.79 -4.54 -7.68
CA TYR A 150 -17.51 -3.91 -8.98
C TYR A 150 -18.39 -4.49 -10.10
N VAL A 151 -18.55 -5.81 -10.17
CA VAL A 151 -19.43 -6.49 -11.13
C VAL A 151 -20.91 -6.12 -10.89
N GLU A 152 -21.37 -6.10 -9.64
CA GLU A 152 -22.74 -5.70 -9.29
C GLU A 152 -23.03 -4.23 -9.66
N LYS A 153 -22.04 -3.33 -9.52
CA LYS A 153 -22.17 -1.94 -9.99
C LYS A 153 -22.37 -1.86 -11.51
N LYS A 154 -21.77 -2.77 -12.30
CA LYS A 154 -22.02 -2.85 -13.75
C LYS A 154 -23.43 -3.35 -14.07
N VAL A 155 -23.93 -4.39 -13.37
CA VAL A 155 -25.34 -4.87 -13.49
C VAL A 155 -26.34 -3.73 -13.30
N THR A 156 -26.13 -2.87 -12.29
CA THR A 156 -27.05 -1.77 -12.01
C THR A 156 -26.95 -0.61 -12.99
N SER A 157 -25.80 -0.42 -13.64
CA SER A 157 -25.59 0.70 -14.57
C SER A 157 -26.21 0.46 -15.95
N THR A 158 -26.32 -0.79 -16.40
CA THR A 158 -26.90 -1.15 -17.71
C THR A 158 -28.43 -1.05 -17.78
N HIS A 159 -29.10 -0.71 -16.67
CA HIS A 159 -30.57 -0.69 -16.57
C HIS A 159 -31.20 0.73 -16.46
N VAL A 160 -30.43 1.81 -16.58
CA VAL A 160 -30.91 3.18 -16.30
C VAL A 160 -31.13 4.03 -17.57
N ASP A 161 -30.35 3.83 -18.65
CA ASP A 161 -30.33 4.73 -19.81
C ASP A 161 -31.44 4.51 -20.86
N GLU A 162 -32.69 4.36 -20.40
CA GLU A 162 -33.90 4.59 -21.22
C GLU A 162 -34.92 5.50 -20.52
N SER A 163 -34.49 6.56 -19.80
CA SER A 163 -35.36 7.71 -19.55
C SER A 163 -34.69 9.04 -19.18
N ASN A 164 -34.88 9.98 -20.12
CA ASN A 164 -35.21 11.40 -19.91
C ASN A 164 -34.08 12.44 -19.98
N SER A 165 -34.45 13.63 -20.52
CA SER A 165 -33.55 14.70 -20.95
C SER A 165 -33.66 15.96 -20.08
N GLN A 166 -32.56 16.73 -20.05
CA GLN A 166 -32.48 18.17 -19.79
C GLN A 166 -33.07 18.74 -18.47
N SER A 167 -32.20 19.25 -17.59
CA SER A 167 -32.52 20.44 -16.80
C SER A 167 -31.29 21.28 -16.42
N SER A 168 -31.33 22.55 -16.85
CA SER A 168 -30.66 23.76 -16.37
C SER A 168 -29.45 23.66 -15.41
N ALA A 169 -28.33 24.27 -15.82
CA ALA A 169 -27.15 24.46 -14.97
C ALA A 169 -27.33 25.55 -13.90
N LYS A 170 -26.79 25.31 -12.70
CA LYS A 170 -26.27 26.36 -11.82
C LYS A 170 -24.87 25.98 -11.36
N SER A 171 -23.91 26.89 -11.54
CA SER A 171 -22.51 26.62 -11.24
C SER A 171 -22.29 26.57 -9.72
N ILE A 172 -21.96 25.36 -9.24
CA ILE A 172 -21.07 25.16 -8.10
C ILE A 172 -19.76 24.64 -8.72
N GLN A 173 -18.61 25.12 -8.25
CA GLN A 173 -17.33 24.60 -8.73
C GLN A 173 -17.19 23.14 -8.30
N SER A 174 -17.34 22.23 -9.26
CA SER A 174 -16.98 20.83 -9.08
C SER A 174 -15.49 20.76 -8.76
N VAL A 175 -15.18 20.49 -7.49
CA VAL A 175 -13.87 19.94 -7.15
C VAL A 175 -13.77 18.63 -7.91
N ASP A 176 -12.71 18.49 -8.70
CA ASP A 176 -12.43 17.29 -9.47
C ASP A 176 -12.20 16.13 -8.50
N ASP A 177 -13.20 15.23 -8.40
CA ASP A 177 -13.16 13.98 -7.61
C ASP A 177 -12.21 12.94 -8.23
N SER A 178 -11.07 13.40 -8.74
CA SER A 178 -9.92 12.56 -9.06
C SER A 178 -9.42 11.90 -7.78
N ILE A 179 -9.74 10.61 -7.66
CA ILE A 179 -9.37 9.70 -6.58
C ILE A 179 -7.90 9.95 -6.20
N THR A 180 -7.70 10.64 -5.08
CA THR A 180 -6.40 11.24 -4.77
C THR A 180 -5.51 10.26 -4.05
N THR A 181 -4.54 9.70 -4.77
CA THR A 181 -3.45 8.94 -4.19
C THR A 181 -2.61 9.80 -3.25
N GLY A 182 -2.31 9.25 -2.07
CA GLY A 182 -1.34 9.83 -1.13
C GLY A 182 0.09 9.76 -1.67
N PHE A 183 1.06 10.16 -0.84
CA PHE A 183 2.46 9.89 -1.16
C PHE A 183 2.69 8.38 -1.23
N LYS A 184 3.43 7.93 -2.24
CA LYS A 184 3.92 6.57 -2.30
C LYS A 184 5.29 6.53 -1.62
N TYR A 185 5.36 5.97 -0.42
CA TYR A 185 6.62 5.76 0.29
C TYR A 185 7.54 4.82 -0.51
N THR A 186 8.83 5.13 -0.59
CA THR A 186 9.74 4.44 -1.51
C THR A 186 9.98 2.99 -1.09
N HIS A 187 10.13 2.76 0.21
CA HIS A 187 10.36 1.45 0.83
C HIS A 187 9.04 0.77 1.23
N LEU A 188 8.04 0.80 0.35
CA LEU A 188 6.71 0.22 0.60
C LEU A 188 6.73 -1.32 0.68
N ASN A 189 7.67 -1.93 -0.03
CA ASN A 189 7.78 -3.38 -0.17
C ASN A 189 8.81 -3.98 0.82
N ASP A 190 9.53 -3.13 1.55
CA ASP A 190 10.60 -3.53 2.46
C ASP A 190 10.00 -4.11 3.76
N PHE A 191 10.60 -5.19 4.26
CA PHE A 191 10.07 -5.98 5.38
C PHE A 191 9.71 -5.14 6.63
N HIS A 192 10.46 -4.08 6.91
CA HIS A 192 10.24 -3.20 8.08
C HIS A 192 9.21 -2.07 7.86
N TYR A 193 8.64 -1.91 6.67
CA TYR A 193 7.69 -0.84 6.30
C TYR A 193 6.62 -0.54 7.37
N SER A 194 5.95 -1.59 7.86
CA SER A 194 4.82 -1.45 8.78
C SER A 194 5.23 -0.88 10.15
N ASP A 195 6.42 -1.22 10.63
CA ASP A 195 6.98 -0.72 11.89
C ASP A 195 7.69 0.63 11.72
N CYS A 196 8.39 0.87 10.61
CA CYS A 196 8.91 2.20 10.25
C CYS A 196 7.78 3.26 10.23
N LEU A 197 6.67 2.98 9.53
CA LEU A 197 5.51 3.90 9.53
C LEU A 197 4.85 4.05 10.90
N LYS A 198 4.76 2.97 11.69
CA LYS A 198 4.19 2.98 13.04
C LYS A 198 5.04 3.82 14.01
N ASN A 199 6.36 3.69 13.93
CA ASN A 199 7.33 4.46 14.72
C ASN A 199 7.33 5.94 14.29
N PHE A 200 7.32 6.22 12.99
CA PHE A 200 7.19 7.57 12.43
C PHE A 200 5.89 8.26 12.87
N TYR A 201 4.74 7.58 12.75
CA TYR A 201 3.44 8.02 13.26
C TYR A 201 3.48 8.31 14.78
N ASN A 202 3.96 7.35 15.57
CA ASN A 202 4.05 7.48 17.02
C ASN A 202 4.93 8.66 17.44
N ALA A 203 6.07 8.87 16.77
CA ALA A 203 6.99 9.96 17.07
C ALA A 203 6.43 11.34 16.67
N LEU A 204 5.74 11.45 15.52
CA LEU A 204 5.00 12.66 15.15
C LEU A 204 3.89 12.99 16.14
N LYS A 205 3.13 11.97 16.58
CA LYS A 205 2.03 12.13 17.54
C LYS A 205 2.55 12.55 18.92
N HIS A 206 3.50 11.81 19.48
CA HIS A 206 4.12 12.10 20.77
C HIS A 206 4.78 13.50 20.83
N ARG A 207 5.42 13.94 19.74
CA ARG A 207 6.02 15.29 19.62
C ARG A 207 5.01 16.36 19.18
N LYS A 208 3.72 16.00 19.05
CA LYS A 208 2.56 16.87 18.75
C LYS A 208 2.69 17.61 17.43
N PHE A 209 3.18 16.92 16.40
CA PHE A 209 3.21 17.40 15.00
C PHE A 209 1.90 17.13 14.26
N ILE A 210 1.20 16.05 14.61
CA ILE A 210 -0.16 15.73 14.15
C ILE A 210 -1.15 15.78 15.32
N SER A 211 -2.46 15.82 15.03
CA SER A 211 -3.51 15.82 16.06
C SER A 211 -3.55 14.52 16.88
N GLU A 212 -3.94 14.61 18.15
CA GLU A 212 -4.22 13.44 18.98
C GLU A 212 -5.44 12.64 18.48
N GLU A 213 -6.34 13.29 17.74
CA GLU A 213 -7.48 12.65 17.07
C GLU A 213 -7.06 11.78 15.87
N THR A 214 -5.87 12.00 15.30
CA THR A 214 -5.41 11.25 14.13
C THR A 214 -5.13 9.79 14.49
N THR A 215 -5.72 8.88 13.72
CA THR A 215 -5.51 7.43 13.83
C THR A 215 -4.30 6.96 13.01
N SER A 216 -3.77 5.78 13.36
CA SER A 216 -2.67 5.18 12.57
C SER A 216 -3.11 4.77 11.16
N ALA A 217 -4.39 4.41 10.97
CA ALA A 217 -4.93 4.01 9.66
C ALA A 217 -5.02 5.21 8.68
N GLN A 218 -5.58 6.33 9.14
CA GLN A 218 -5.58 7.61 8.41
C GLN A 218 -4.15 8.01 8.02
N PHE A 219 -3.22 7.92 8.97
CA PHE A 219 -1.83 8.30 8.75
C PHE A 219 -1.11 7.36 7.77
N LYS A 220 -1.28 6.03 7.89
CA LYS A 220 -0.67 5.07 6.97
C LYS A 220 -1.16 5.24 5.53
N ARG A 221 -2.44 5.63 5.31
CA ARG A 221 -2.97 5.95 3.97
C ARG A 221 -2.18 7.06 3.24
N ILE A 222 -1.73 8.09 3.97
CA ILE A 222 -0.96 9.21 3.38
C ILE A 222 0.38 8.76 2.77
N LEU A 223 0.95 7.64 3.21
CA LEU A 223 2.26 7.13 2.77
C LEU A 223 2.17 5.83 1.95
N SER A 224 0.98 5.27 1.77
CA SER A 224 0.80 4.00 1.05
C SER A 224 0.58 4.13 -0.46
N GLY A 225 0.58 5.36 -1.00
CA GLY A 225 0.19 5.64 -2.39
C GLY A 225 -1.28 5.38 -2.72
N LYS A 226 -2.11 4.98 -1.73
CA LYS A 226 -3.55 4.68 -1.89
C LYS A 226 -4.41 5.94 -1.72
N PRO A 227 -5.71 5.91 -2.05
CA PRO A 227 -6.58 7.07 -1.91
C PRO A 227 -6.66 7.60 -0.46
N VAL A 228 -6.58 8.92 -0.30
CA VAL A 228 -6.71 9.60 1.01
C VAL A 228 -8.11 10.19 1.15
N GLU A 229 -8.99 9.43 1.79
CA GLU A 229 -10.36 9.84 2.13
C GLU A 229 -10.42 10.89 3.26
N GLU A 230 -9.49 10.84 4.21
CA GLU A 230 -9.49 11.65 5.43
C GLU A 230 -8.14 12.35 5.63
N PRO A 231 -8.04 13.68 5.44
CA PRO A 231 -6.79 14.42 5.62
C PRO A 231 -6.35 14.50 7.09
N VAL A 232 -5.04 14.35 7.34
CA VAL A 232 -4.47 14.44 8.69
C VAL A 232 -4.29 15.89 9.12
N ILE A 233 -4.72 16.19 10.35
CA ILE A 233 -4.60 17.52 10.94
C ILE A 233 -3.16 17.74 11.42
N TRP A 234 -2.45 18.67 10.78
CA TRP A 234 -1.12 19.10 11.18
C TRP A 234 -1.17 20.14 12.31
N ALA A 235 -0.54 19.84 13.45
CA ALA A 235 -0.68 20.60 14.69
C ALA A 235 0.34 21.73 14.88
N LYS A 236 1.44 21.76 14.11
CA LYS A 236 2.39 22.91 14.09
C LYS A 236 1.97 23.95 13.05
N ALA A 237 2.87 24.85 12.65
CA ALA A 237 2.63 25.74 11.52
C ALA A 237 3.02 25.06 10.19
N ASN A 238 2.55 25.64 9.09
CA ASN A 238 2.73 25.12 7.74
C ASN A 238 4.22 25.05 7.34
N LYS A 239 5.10 25.81 7.99
CA LYS A 239 6.55 25.80 7.78
C LYS A 239 7.25 24.55 8.33
N GLU A 240 6.72 23.95 9.40
CA GLU A 240 7.19 22.65 9.88
C GLU A 240 6.72 21.52 8.94
N LEU A 241 5.49 21.59 8.41
CA LEU A 241 4.99 20.62 7.41
C LEU A 241 5.76 20.72 6.09
N ALA A 242 5.99 21.94 5.60
CA ALA A 242 6.81 22.18 4.41
C ALA A 242 8.22 21.60 4.57
N TYR A 243 8.84 21.75 5.75
CA TYR A 243 10.13 21.14 6.02
C TYR A 243 10.06 19.60 5.99
N LEU A 244 9.04 18.99 6.60
CA LEU A 244 8.84 17.54 6.58
C LEU A 244 8.69 16.99 5.15
N ILE A 245 7.74 17.52 4.37
CA ILE A 245 7.48 17.05 2.99
C ILE A 245 8.70 17.24 2.09
N GLN A 246 9.40 18.38 2.21
CA GLN A 246 10.63 18.64 1.48
C GLN A 246 11.73 17.63 1.85
N GLN A 247 11.93 17.33 3.15
CA GLN A 247 12.94 16.35 3.59
C GLN A 247 12.61 14.91 3.20
N LEU A 248 11.34 14.49 3.24
CA LEU A 248 10.92 13.17 2.76
C LEU A 248 11.27 13.00 1.28
N LYS A 249 11.03 14.04 0.46
CA LYS A 249 11.39 14.05 -0.96
C LYS A 249 12.90 14.08 -1.18
N ASP A 250 13.64 14.95 -0.47
CA ASP A 250 15.07 15.16 -0.70
C ASP A 250 15.92 13.97 -0.22
N LYS A 251 15.41 13.19 0.74
CA LYS A 251 15.98 11.88 1.14
C LYS A 251 15.43 10.70 0.32
N ALA A 252 14.68 10.97 -0.76
CA ALA A 252 14.04 9.97 -1.62
C ALA A 252 13.12 8.96 -0.91
N LEU A 253 12.61 9.28 0.29
CA LEU A 253 11.71 8.43 1.09
C LEU A 253 10.28 8.39 0.54
N ILE A 254 9.91 9.34 -0.31
CA ILE A 254 8.67 9.33 -1.10
C ILE A 254 9.01 9.38 -2.59
N GLN A 255 8.31 8.60 -3.41
CA GLN A 255 8.55 8.52 -4.84
C GLN A 255 8.23 9.88 -5.50
N GLY A 256 9.20 10.42 -6.23
CA GLY A 256 8.99 11.55 -7.14
C GLY A 256 8.34 11.11 -8.44
N ASP A 257 7.79 12.05 -9.21
CA ASP A 257 7.18 11.75 -10.51
C ASP A 257 8.20 11.12 -11.47
N GLN A 258 7.85 9.96 -12.04
CA GLN A 258 8.56 9.33 -13.15
C GLN A 258 8.24 10.07 -14.48
N GLY A 259 8.63 11.35 -14.56
CA GLY A 259 8.36 12.22 -15.71
C GLY A 259 8.90 13.65 -15.54
N ASP A 260 9.12 14.36 -16.65
CA ASP A 260 9.92 15.61 -16.68
C ASP A 260 9.32 16.83 -15.95
N THR A 261 8.06 16.78 -15.50
CA THR A 261 7.38 17.88 -14.79
C THR A 261 7.79 18.02 -13.32
N LYS A 262 9.05 18.37 -13.10
CA LYS A 262 9.65 18.59 -11.77
C LYS A 262 8.85 19.57 -10.90
N LEU A 263 9.03 19.42 -9.58
CA LEU A 263 8.67 20.35 -8.49
C LEU A 263 7.19 20.51 -8.09
N THR A 264 6.16 20.19 -8.89
CA THR A 264 4.77 20.57 -8.52
C THR A 264 3.93 19.51 -7.80
N ASN A 265 4.11 18.20 -8.05
CA ASN A 265 3.12 17.21 -7.60
C ASN A 265 3.10 16.96 -6.08
N HIS A 266 4.27 16.75 -5.45
CA HIS A 266 4.37 16.54 -3.99
C HIS A 266 3.67 17.62 -3.14
N TRP A 267 3.61 18.87 -3.60
CA TRP A 267 2.83 19.93 -2.93
C TRP A 267 1.32 19.82 -3.13
N LYS A 268 0.85 19.36 -4.30
CA LYS A 268 -0.56 19.03 -4.54
C LYS A 268 -1.02 17.86 -3.67
N ILE A 269 -0.18 16.83 -3.55
CA ILE A 269 -0.43 15.69 -2.65
C ILE A 269 -0.47 16.18 -1.20
N ALA A 270 0.48 17.02 -0.77
CA ALA A 270 0.52 17.56 0.59
C ALA A 270 -0.77 18.31 0.99
N VAL A 271 -1.30 19.19 0.14
CA VAL A 271 -2.52 19.96 0.47
C VAL A 271 -3.81 19.13 0.46
N ARG A 272 -3.82 17.99 -0.23
CA ARG A 272 -4.93 17.02 -0.18
C ARG A 272 -4.78 16.05 1.00
N CYS A 273 -3.55 15.71 1.41
CA CYS A 273 -3.28 14.81 2.53
C CYS A 273 -3.38 15.47 3.92
N PHE A 274 -3.24 16.79 4.02
CA PHE A 274 -3.15 17.49 5.31
C PHE A 274 -4.07 18.70 5.43
N TYR A 275 -4.62 18.89 6.62
CA TYR A 275 -5.25 20.14 7.06
C TYR A 275 -4.36 20.91 8.03
N ASP A 276 -4.60 22.22 8.14
CA ASP A 276 -3.96 23.03 9.18
C ASP A 276 -4.51 22.70 10.59
N LYS A 277 -3.87 23.25 11.62
CA LYS A 277 -4.25 23.08 13.04
C LYS A 277 -5.66 23.56 13.41
N HIS A 278 -6.39 24.17 12.48
CA HIS A 278 -7.78 24.62 12.61
C HIS A 278 -8.74 23.79 11.73
N LYS A 279 -8.29 22.63 11.24
CA LYS A 279 -9.01 21.71 10.33
C LYS A 279 -9.38 22.36 8.98
N ARG A 280 -8.57 23.29 8.48
CA ARG A 280 -8.79 23.98 7.19
C ARG A 280 -7.91 23.40 6.07
N PRO A 281 -8.39 23.38 4.81
CA PRO A 281 -7.56 23.09 3.65
C PRO A 281 -6.31 23.96 3.58
N LEU A 282 -5.18 23.35 3.21
CA LEU A 282 -3.93 24.04 2.96
C LEU A 282 -3.86 24.55 1.50
N ASP A 283 -3.05 25.58 1.26
CA ASP A 283 -2.70 26.01 -0.10
C ASP A 283 -1.23 25.66 -0.43
N THR A 284 -0.99 25.35 -1.70
CA THR A 284 0.33 24.99 -2.24
C THR A 284 1.34 26.14 -2.12
N GLY A 285 0.91 27.39 -2.25
CA GLY A 285 1.75 28.57 -2.03
C GLY A 285 2.19 28.70 -0.57
N GLN A 286 1.30 28.40 0.39
CA GLN A 286 1.62 28.38 1.82
C GLN A 286 2.67 27.33 2.21
N LEU A 287 2.75 26.21 1.46
CA LEU A 287 3.74 25.15 1.68
C LEU A 287 5.04 25.37 0.88
N GLN A 288 4.96 25.92 -0.34
CA GLN A 288 6.14 26.25 -1.16
C GLN A 288 6.90 27.48 -0.66
N ARG A 289 6.19 28.47 -0.09
CA ARG A 289 6.75 29.72 0.43
C ARG A 289 6.26 29.99 1.85
N PRO A 290 6.60 29.13 2.83
CA PRO A 290 6.15 29.28 4.20
C PRO A 290 6.67 30.59 4.82
N GLY A 291 5.84 31.21 5.66
CA GLY A 291 6.15 32.46 6.35
C GLY A 291 7.30 32.32 7.34
N GLY A 292 8.53 32.54 6.87
CA GLY A 292 9.75 32.44 7.66
C GLY A 292 10.25 31.00 7.87
N LYS A 293 11.41 30.87 8.51
CA LYS A 293 12.09 29.58 8.70
C LYS A 293 11.41 28.73 9.78
N CYS A 294 11.32 27.42 9.55
CA CYS A 294 11.17 26.41 10.60
C CYS A 294 12.30 26.59 11.63
N SER A 295 12.01 26.52 12.93
CA SER A 295 13.04 26.76 13.96
C SER A 295 13.96 25.54 14.09
N ASP A 296 15.22 25.76 14.45
CA ASP A 296 16.22 24.68 14.43
C ASP A 296 15.94 23.57 15.47
N THR A 297 15.19 23.89 16.53
CA THR A 297 14.63 22.88 17.46
C THR A 297 13.57 22.01 16.78
N GLN A 298 12.66 22.59 15.97
CA GLN A 298 11.65 21.82 15.24
C GLN A 298 12.27 21.05 14.06
N ARG A 299 13.31 21.59 13.42
CA ARG A 299 14.10 20.87 12.40
C ARG A 299 14.74 19.62 12.96
N LYS A 300 15.58 19.74 14.00
CA LYS A 300 16.19 18.60 14.69
C LYS A 300 15.15 17.56 15.11
N GLN A 301 14.04 18.02 15.71
CA GLN A 301 12.95 17.12 16.08
C GLN A 301 12.31 16.40 14.89
N LEU A 302 12.21 17.03 13.72
CA LEU A 302 11.72 16.37 12.50
C LEU A 302 12.80 15.48 11.87
N ASP A 303 14.07 15.87 11.86
CA ASP A 303 15.18 15.07 11.34
C ASP A 303 15.31 13.73 12.07
N GLU A 304 15.26 13.76 13.41
CA GLU A 304 15.22 12.57 14.28
C GLU A 304 14.01 11.66 14.01
N ILE A 305 12.85 12.25 13.68
CA ILE A 305 11.64 11.50 13.32
C ILE A 305 11.80 10.88 11.93
N ILE A 306 12.35 11.63 10.97
CA ILE A 306 12.56 11.19 9.59
C ILE A 306 13.63 10.07 9.53
N SER A 307 14.62 10.04 10.43
CA SER A 307 15.54 8.90 10.53
C SER A 307 14.86 7.58 10.93
N LEU A 308 13.63 7.59 11.47
CA LEU A 308 12.85 6.36 11.72
C LEU A 308 12.29 5.73 10.42
N LEU A 309 12.37 6.44 9.30
CA LEU A 309 12.07 5.96 7.95
C LEU A 309 13.32 5.64 7.13
N ALA A 310 14.51 5.95 7.64
CA ALA A 310 15.75 5.50 7.00
C ALA A 310 15.97 4.03 7.39
N ILE A 311 15.73 3.12 6.45
CA ILE A 311 16.19 1.74 6.55
C ILE A 311 17.72 1.76 6.35
N PRO A 312 18.51 1.11 7.22
CA PRO A 312 19.98 1.18 7.21
C PRO A 312 20.63 0.38 6.08
#